data_AF-A0A957BSG6-F1
#
_entry.id   AF-A0A957BSG6-F1
#
_cell.length_a   1.000
_cell.length_b   1.000
_cell.length_c   1.000
_cell.angle_alpha   90.00
_cell.angle_beta   90.00
_cell.angle_gamma   90.00
#
_symmetry.space_group_name_H-M   'P 1'
#
loop_
_entity.id
_entity.type
_entity.pdbx_description
1 polymer ?
#
loop_
_entity_poly.entity_id
_entity_poly.type
_entity_poly.pdbx_seq_one_letter_code
_entity_poly.pdbx_strand_id
1 'polypeptide(L)'
;MLCLFALLTALSGMPVMAQADLDALKRDAINTYADIVYATYEDAYTTALDLQTAVTDFLAAPSAATLETARAAWLAAREPYGQTEAFRFYGGPIDDADGPEGFINAWPLDEVY
;
A
#
# COMPACT_ATOMS: atom_id res chain seq x y z
N MET A 1 -33.12 -43.66 45.47
CA MET A 1 -32.70 -44.68 44.49
C MET A 1 -33.33 -44.28 43.16
N LEU A 2 -32.49 -43.82 42.21
CA LEU A 2 -32.76 -43.53 40.78
C LEU A 2 -33.83 -42.43 40.50
N CYS A 3 -33.60 -41.31 39.80
CA CYS A 3 -32.71 -40.99 38.69
C CYS A 3 -32.36 -39.49 38.68
N LEU A 4 -31.36 -39.06 39.44
CA LEU A 4 -30.74 -37.73 39.33
C LEU A 4 -29.52 -37.77 38.37
N PHE A 5 -29.67 -38.43 37.22
CA PHE A 5 -28.58 -38.72 36.27
C PHE A 5 -29.06 -38.64 34.81
N ALA A 6 -29.84 -37.61 34.45
CA ALA A 6 -30.34 -37.47 33.09
C ALA A 6 -30.22 -36.04 32.53
N LEU A 7 -29.21 -35.28 32.96
CA LEU A 7 -28.95 -33.96 32.38
C LEU A 7 -27.44 -33.64 32.27
N LEU A 8 -26.65 -34.57 31.71
CA LEU A 8 -25.24 -34.31 31.46
C LEU A 8 -24.67 -35.00 30.20
N THR A 9 -25.47 -35.17 29.15
CA THR A 9 -25.00 -35.77 27.88
C THR A 9 -25.55 -35.04 26.65
N ALA A 10 -25.33 -33.73 26.56
CA ALA A 10 -25.69 -32.98 25.34
C ALA A 10 -24.72 -31.84 24.98
N LEU A 11 -23.42 -31.95 25.34
CA LEU A 11 -22.40 -30.99 24.90
C LEU A 11 -21.18 -31.63 24.21
N SER A 12 -21.26 -32.89 23.76
CA SER A 12 -20.13 -33.60 23.15
C SER A 12 -19.94 -33.33 21.64
N GLY A 13 -20.72 -32.41 21.05
CA GLY A 13 -20.81 -32.24 19.60
C GLY A 13 -20.66 -30.82 19.09
N MET A 14 -20.34 -29.84 19.93
CA MET A 14 -19.89 -28.55 19.39
C MET A 14 -18.52 -28.77 18.77
N PRO A 15 -18.31 -28.43 17.48
CA PRO A 15 -16.97 -28.42 16.93
C PRO A 15 -16.17 -27.47 17.81
N VAL A 16 -15.13 -27.99 18.47
CA VAL A 16 -14.07 -27.14 19.00
C VAL A 16 -13.56 -26.37 17.79
N MET A 17 -13.92 -25.10 17.71
CA MET A 17 -13.27 -24.17 16.78
C MET A 17 -11.78 -24.36 17.01
N ALA A 18 -11.08 -24.88 16.00
CA ALA A 18 -9.64 -25.07 16.09
C ALA A 18 -9.05 -23.74 16.54
N GLN A 19 -8.38 -23.73 17.69
CA GLN A 19 -7.69 -22.55 18.17
C GLN A 19 -6.70 -22.19 17.08
N ALA A 20 -6.92 -21.05 16.41
CA ALA A 20 -6.03 -20.61 15.36
C ALA A 20 -4.62 -20.50 15.95
N ASP A 21 -3.64 -21.07 15.24
CA ASP A 21 -2.25 -20.88 15.58
C ASP A 21 -1.95 -19.39 15.43
N LEU A 22 -1.86 -18.70 16.57
CA LEU A 22 -1.63 -17.26 16.64
C LEU A 22 -0.33 -16.87 15.93
N ASP A 23 0.69 -17.73 15.98
CA ASP A 23 1.96 -17.45 15.33
C ASP A 23 1.89 -17.67 13.82
N ALA A 24 1.07 -18.62 13.35
CA ALA A 24 0.73 -18.72 11.93
C ALA A 24 0.00 -17.46 11.44
N LEU A 25 -1.04 -17.02 12.15
CA LEU A 25 -1.79 -15.81 11.78
C LEU A 25 -0.90 -14.55 11.73
N LYS A 26 0.04 -14.39 12.67
CA LYS A 26 0.99 -13.27 12.64
C LYS A 26 1.89 -13.32 11.42
N ARG A 27 2.43 -14.49 11.05
CA ARG A 27 3.27 -14.64 9.86
C ARG A 27 2.49 -14.33 8.59
N ASP A 28 1.27 -14.85 8.47
CA ASP A 28 0.41 -14.59 7.32
C ASP A 28 0.07 -13.11 7.18
N ALA A 29 -0.25 -12.44 8.29
CA ALA A 29 -0.50 -11.00 8.30
C ALA A 29 0.72 -10.18 7.83
N ILE A 30 1.94 -10.54 8.28
CA ILE A 30 3.17 -9.87 7.85
C ILE A 30 3.42 -10.09 6.35
N ASN A 31 3.21 -11.31 5.85
CA ASN A 31 3.41 -11.63 4.43
C ASN A 31 2.41 -10.85 3.56
N THR A 32 1.12 -10.88 3.91
CA THR A 32 0.09 -10.12 3.18
C THR A 32 0.38 -8.61 3.22
N TYR A 33 0.83 -8.09 4.36
CA TYR A 33 1.26 -6.70 4.45
C TYR A 33 2.40 -6.40 3.47
N ALA A 34 3.44 -7.23 3.44
CA ALA A 34 4.58 -7.05 2.53
C ALA A 34 4.16 -7.12 1.06
N ASP A 35 3.25 -8.04 0.70
CA ASP A 35 2.70 -8.16 -0.66
C ASP A 35 1.93 -6.90 -1.08
N ILE A 36 1.12 -6.34 -0.16
CA ILE A 36 0.39 -5.08 -0.41
C ILE A 36 1.38 -3.93 -0.60
N VAL A 37 2.36 -3.77 0.30
CA VAL A 37 3.38 -2.72 0.20
C VAL A 37 4.10 -2.80 -1.13
N TYR A 38 4.54 -4.00 -1.53
CA TYR A 38 5.20 -4.21 -2.82
C TYR A 38 4.30 -3.80 -3.98
N ALA A 39 3.06 -4.29 -4.03
CA ALA A 39 2.13 -3.98 -5.11
C ALA A 39 1.84 -2.47 -5.21
N THR A 40 1.65 -1.77 -4.08
CA THR A 40 1.40 -0.33 -4.09
C THR A 40 2.61 0.46 -4.62
N TYR A 41 3.84 0.07 -4.25
CA TYR A 41 5.05 0.71 -4.81
C TYR A 41 5.27 0.37 -6.28
N GLU A 42 4.91 -0.84 -6.73
CA GLU A 42 4.96 -1.24 -8.14
C GLU A 42 4.00 -0.42 -9.00
N ASP A 43 2.78 -0.17 -8.51
CA ASP A 43 1.81 0.72 -9.16
C ASP A 43 2.31 2.17 -9.23
N ALA A 44 2.87 2.68 -8.12
CA ALA A 44 3.47 4.03 -8.07
C ALA A 44 4.65 4.17 -9.04
N TYR A 45 5.50 3.15 -9.14
CA TYR A 45 6.62 3.14 -10.06
C TYR A 45 6.17 3.11 -11.53
N THR A 46 5.23 2.22 -11.85
CA THR A 46 4.72 2.06 -13.23
C THR A 46 4.09 3.35 -13.74
N THR A 47 3.24 3.98 -12.93
CA THR A 47 2.61 5.26 -13.29
C THR A 47 3.59 6.43 -13.34
N ALA A 48 4.67 6.40 -12.55
CA ALA A 48 5.75 7.38 -12.67
C ALA A 48 6.53 7.26 -13.99
N LEU A 49 6.70 6.05 -14.53
CA LEU A 49 7.29 5.85 -15.87
C LEU A 49 6.37 6.40 -16.98
N ASP A 50 5.06 6.21 -16.85
CA ASP A 50 4.08 6.78 -17.77
C ASP A 50 4.13 8.32 -17.74
N LEU A 51 4.20 8.91 -16.54
CA LEU A 51 4.40 10.35 -16.36
C LEU A 51 5.71 10.82 -17.01
N GLN A 52 6.82 10.11 -16.79
CA GLN A 52 8.11 10.46 -17.41
C GLN A 52 8.01 10.48 -18.94
N THR A 53 7.32 9.49 -19.52
CA THR A 53 7.07 9.42 -20.97
C THR A 53 6.25 10.61 -21.45
N ALA A 54 5.12 10.91 -20.78
CA ALA A 54 4.26 12.03 -21.15
C ALA A 54 4.97 13.40 -21.05
N VAL A 55 5.81 13.59 -20.03
CA VAL A 55 6.65 14.80 -19.89
C VAL A 55 7.68 14.87 -21.02
N THR A 56 8.33 13.75 -21.36
CA THR A 56 9.30 13.69 -22.46
C THR A 56 8.65 14.06 -23.79
N ASP A 57 7.46 13.54 -24.07
CA ASP A 57 6.70 13.85 -25.28
C ASP A 57 6.27 15.32 -25.33
N PHE A 58 5.84 15.89 -24.19
CA PHE A 58 5.54 17.31 -24.10
C PHE A 58 6.76 18.19 -24.39
N LEU A 59 7.94 17.83 -23.86
CA LEU A 59 9.19 18.56 -24.11
C LEU A 59 9.63 18.46 -25.58
N ALA A 60 9.42 17.32 -26.23
CA ALA A 60 9.75 17.11 -27.63
C ALA A 60 8.80 17.86 -28.59
N ALA A 61 7.51 17.96 -28.25
CA ALA A 61 6.48 18.59 -29.06
C ALA A 61 5.51 19.43 -28.21
N PRO A 62 5.93 20.63 -27.76
CA PRO A 62 5.14 21.43 -26.83
C PRO A 62 3.88 21.97 -27.49
N SER A 63 2.72 21.63 -26.91
CA SER A 63 1.40 22.07 -27.35
C SER A 63 0.40 22.01 -26.20
N ALA A 64 -0.79 22.59 -26.37
CA ALA A 64 -1.86 22.48 -25.38
C ALA A 64 -2.30 21.01 -25.18
N ALA A 65 -2.32 20.21 -26.25
CA ALA A 65 -2.69 18.80 -26.19
C ALA A 65 -1.65 17.97 -25.42
N THR A 66 -0.36 18.14 -25.72
CA THR A 66 0.71 17.39 -25.03
C THR A 66 0.89 17.83 -23.58
N LEU A 67 0.63 19.11 -23.25
CA LEU A 67 0.56 19.56 -21.86
C LEU A 67 -0.59 18.91 -21.10
N GLU A 68 -1.76 18.78 -21.71
CA GLU A 68 -2.91 18.13 -21.09
C GLU A 68 -2.64 16.64 -20.81
N THR A 69 -2.00 15.95 -21.75
CA THR A 69 -1.54 14.57 -21.54
C THR A 69 -0.58 14.45 -20.35
N ALA A 70 0.41 15.34 -20.22
CA ALA A 70 1.33 15.34 -19.09
C ALA A 70 0.63 15.63 -17.75
N ARG A 71 -0.34 16.55 -17.72
CA ARG A 71 -1.15 16.83 -16.52
C ARG A 71 -1.99 15.63 -16.10
N ALA A 72 -2.63 14.96 -17.05
CA ALA A 72 -3.43 13.76 -16.78
C ALA A 72 -2.55 12.63 -16.25
N ALA A 73 -1.37 12.42 -16.83
CA ALA A 73 -0.40 11.44 -16.34
C ALA A 73 0.10 11.78 -14.92
N TRP A 74 0.28 13.06 -14.58
CA TRP A 74 0.68 13.47 -13.24
C TRP A 74 -0.39 13.11 -12.20
N LEU A 75 -1.66 13.38 -12.51
CA LEU A 75 -2.78 12.99 -11.64
C LEU A 75 -2.83 11.47 -11.45
N ALA A 76 -2.66 10.72 -12.55
CA ALA A 76 -2.66 9.26 -12.50
C ALA A 76 -1.49 8.69 -11.68
N ALA A 77 -0.31 9.30 -11.74
CA ALA A 77 0.85 8.89 -10.94
C ALA A 77 0.75 9.30 -9.47
N ARG A 78 0.07 10.41 -9.16
CA ARG A 78 -0.07 10.88 -7.77
C ARG A 78 -0.94 9.96 -6.92
N GLU A 79 -1.98 9.37 -7.50
CA GLU A 79 -2.93 8.50 -6.80
C GLU A 79 -2.26 7.27 -6.14
N PRO A 80 -1.55 6.38 -6.86
CA PRO A 80 -0.90 5.23 -6.24
C PRO A 80 0.24 5.64 -5.31
N TYR A 81 1.01 6.69 -5.64
CA TYR A 81 2.05 7.18 -4.73
C TYR A 81 1.46 7.67 -3.40
N GLY A 82 0.30 8.35 -3.42
CA GLY A 82 -0.40 8.77 -2.19
C GLY A 82 -0.78 7.61 -1.27
N GLN A 83 -1.10 6.43 -1.83
CA GLN A 83 -1.39 5.23 -1.03
C GLN A 83 -0.14 4.70 -0.31
N THR A 84 1.06 4.92 -0.87
CA THR A 84 2.32 4.52 -0.23
C THR A 84 2.59 5.27 1.08
N GLU A 85 1.94 6.41 1.30
CA GLU A 85 2.12 7.22 2.51
C GLU A 85 1.66 6.47 3.79
N ALA A 86 0.84 5.43 3.65
CA ALA A 86 0.48 4.52 4.75
C ALA A 86 1.66 3.68 5.27
N PHE A 87 2.73 3.56 4.48
CA PHE A 87 3.91 2.74 4.76
C PHE A 87 5.12 3.58 5.20
N ARG A 88 4.86 4.80 5.66
CA ARG A 88 5.86 5.74 6.13
C ARG A 88 6.13 5.63 7.63
N PHE A 89 7.22 6.25 8.08
CA PHE A 89 7.56 6.50 9.49
C PHE A 89 8.04 5.30 10.34
N TYR A 90 8.55 4.24 9.71
CA TYR A 90 9.20 3.13 10.42
C TYR A 90 10.65 2.86 9.99
N GLY A 91 11.30 3.83 9.35
CA GLY A 91 12.71 3.72 8.92
C GLY A 91 12.92 2.72 7.77
N GLY A 92 11.88 2.52 6.94
CA GLY A 92 11.99 1.75 5.70
C GLY A 92 12.66 2.56 4.58
N PRO A 93 12.84 1.97 3.38
CA PRO A 93 13.62 2.58 2.29
C PRO A 93 13.16 3.98 1.86
N ILE A 94 11.87 4.32 2.02
CA ILE A 94 11.31 5.62 1.64
C ILE A 94 11.71 6.76 2.59
N ASP A 95 11.77 6.49 3.90
CA ASP A 95 11.97 7.48 4.98
C ASP A 95 13.26 7.24 5.79
N ASP A 96 14.20 6.45 5.25
CA ASP A 96 15.54 6.37 5.82
C ASP A 96 16.22 7.76 5.80
N ALA A 97 17.29 7.93 6.57
CA ALA A 97 18.06 9.17 6.61
C ALA A 97 18.54 9.61 5.21
N ASP A 98 18.85 8.63 4.35
CA ASP A 98 19.22 8.82 2.94
C ASP A 98 18.09 8.44 1.97
N GLY A 99 16.85 8.33 2.46
CA GLY A 99 15.67 7.93 1.71
C GLY A 99 15.19 8.99 0.71
N PRO A 100 14.44 8.59 -0.34
CA PRO A 100 14.10 9.48 -1.44
C PRO A 100 12.90 10.40 -1.19
N GLU A 101 12.16 10.25 -0.09
CA GLU A 101 10.89 10.95 0.13
C GLU A 101 10.99 12.48 0.01
N GLY A 102 12.02 13.08 0.59
CA GLY A 102 12.24 14.53 0.50
C GLY A 102 12.48 15.02 -0.94
N PHE A 103 12.90 14.15 -1.85
CA PHE A 103 13.07 14.50 -3.27
C PHE A 103 11.81 14.27 -4.10
N ILE A 104 10.91 13.40 -3.65
CA ILE A 104 9.70 13.02 -4.40
C ILE A 104 8.52 13.94 -4.07
N ASN A 105 8.35 14.30 -2.79
CA ASN A 105 7.11 14.88 -2.27
C ASN A 105 7.34 16.05 -1.31
N ALA A 106 8.41 16.82 -1.55
CA ALA A 106 8.66 18.03 -0.77
C ALA A 106 7.52 19.05 -0.92
N TRP A 107 7.07 19.57 0.22
CA TRP A 107 6.18 20.72 0.30
C TRP A 107 6.47 21.47 1.62
N PRO A 108 6.53 22.82 1.63
CA PRO A 108 6.35 23.73 0.50
C PRO A 108 7.56 23.76 -0.45
N LEU A 109 7.35 24.29 -1.66
CA LEU A 109 8.42 24.60 -2.61
C LEU A 109 8.95 26.01 -2.39
N ASP A 110 10.24 26.21 -2.68
CA ASP A 110 10.81 27.55 -2.79
C ASP A 110 10.48 28.12 -4.18
N GLU A 111 9.48 28.99 -4.22
CA GLU A 111 8.99 29.62 -5.46
C GLU A 111 9.63 30.99 -5.74
N VAL A 112 10.59 31.44 -4.92
CA VAL A 112 11.17 32.81 -4.98
C VAL A 112 12.41 32.89 -5.90
N TYR A 113 12.92 31.75 -6.38
CA TYR A 113 14.05 31.67 -7.32
C TYR A 113 13.62 31.28 -8.74
#